data_AF-A0A535LUB3-F1
#
_entry.id   AF-A0A535LUB3-F1
#
_cell.length_a   1.000
_cell.length_b   1.000
_cell.length_c   1.000
_cell.angle_alpha   90.00
_cell.angle_beta   90.00
_cell.angle_gamma   90.00
#
_symmetry.space_group_name_H-M   'P 1'
#
loop_
_entity.id
_entity.type
_entity.pdbx_description
1 polymer ?
#
loop_
_entity_poly.entity_id
_entity_poly.type
_entity_poly.pdbx_seq_one_letter_code
_entity_poly.pdbx_strand_id
1 'polypeptide(L)'
;MASSTRTKAPQRGTKGKTGRRLPPKVKTGPEIPMLPVAVGAILVAFAIGLIVYNFVNNRPTATPKVAGVTCDHLEQTQTHYHAALQIIHEGNLVRLPGGIGIRGGESTPSCYYWLHVHTAYPDIIHIESPLNDTFTLGQFFQVWDQWSKDSGKGAVPFDATHVSSFTLTPDEKIYVYVDANDGKGPVLFDGDPKSIVLKTHEVISIEITTGKPTTPPAFDWNSATNKGL
;
A
#
# COMPACT_ATOMS: atom_id res chain seq x y z
N MET A 1 -47.67 12.10 118.12
CA MET A 1 -46.53 12.30 119.04
C MET A 1 -45.23 12.18 118.24
N ALA A 2 -44.28 13.10 118.49
CA ALA A 2 -42.82 13.11 118.20
C ALA A 2 -42.30 12.50 116.85
N SER A 3 -41.76 13.27 115.90
CA SER A 3 -40.45 13.97 115.86
C SER A 3 -39.22 13.04 115.75
N SER A 4 -38.45 13.13 114.64
CA SER A 4 -36.99 13.40 114.67
C SER A 4 -36.32 13.32 113.28
N THR A 5 -35.59 14.39 112.96
CA THR A 5 -34.61 14.60 111.88
C THR A 5 -33.17 14.19 112.27
N ARG A 6 -32.34 13.70 111.33
CA ARG A 6 -30.89 14.00 111.14
C ARG A 6 -30.30 13.12 110.01
N THR A 7 -29.69 13.58 108.91
CA THR A 7 -28.49 14.40 108.61
C THR A 7 -27.13 13.65 108.56
N LYS A 8 -26.49 13.73 107.37
CA LYS A 8 -25.04 13.75 107.00
C LYS A 8 -24.21 12.46 106.75
N ALA A 9 -23.55 12.50 105.58
CA ALA A 9 -22.33 11.81 105.09
C ALA A 9 -21.06 12.11 105.96
N PRO A 10 -19.79 11.64 105.73
CA PRO A 10 -19.18 11.08 104.49
C PRO A 10 -18.01 10.02 104.62
N GLN A 11 -17.52 9.58 103.45
CA GLN A 11 -16.12 9.29 103.02
C GLN A 11 -15.21 8.14 103.52
N ARG A 12 -14.37 7.71 102.55
CA ARG A 12 -13.12 6.89 102.54
C ARG A 12 -13.30 5.37 102.53
N GLY A 13 -12.68 4.58 101.64
CA GLY A 13 -11.74 4.84 100.55
C GLY A 13 -10.85 3.60 100.36
N THR A 14 -10.64 3.16 99.11
CA THR A 14 -9.57 2.18 98.80
C THR A 14 -9.00 2.45 97.41
N LYS A 15 -7.68 2.68 97.39
CA LYS A 15 -6.86 2.94 96.20
C LYS A 15 -6.74 1.68 95.34
N GLY A 16 -7.11 1.78 94.07
CA GLY A 16 -6.82 0.78 93.02
C GLY A 16 -5.90 1.37 91.96
N LYS A 17 -4.87 0.58 91.58
CA LYS A 17 -3.67 0.96 90.81
C LYS A 17 -3.95 1.63 89.45
N THR A 18 -3.19 2.68 89.17
CA THR A 18 -3.13 3.38 87.87
C THR A 18 -2.49 2.51 86.79
N GLY A 19 -3.31 1.84 85.98
CA GLY A 19 -2.91 1.33 84.67
C GLY A 19 -2.94 2.48 83.66
N ARG A 20 -1.77 2.98 83.26
CA ARG A 20 -1.65 4.01 82.21
C ARG A 20 -2.04 3.37 80.87
N ARG A 21 -3.29 3.53 80.42
CA ARG A 21 -3.66 3.19 79.03
C ARG A 21 -2.84 4.08 78.12
N LEU A 22 -2.06 3.47 77.21
CA LEU A 22 -1.39 4.20 76.14
C LEU A 22 -2.48 4.89 75.30
N PRO A 23 -2.27 6.16 74.88
CA PRO A 23 -3.23 6.86 74.04
C PRO A 23 -3.43 6.08 72.73
N PRO A 24 -4.65 6.03 72.18
CA PRO A 24 -4.87 5.40 70.89
C PRO A 24 -4.00 6.09 69.85
N LYS A 25 -3.18 5.30 69.15
CA LYS A 25 -2.29 5.78 68.09
C LYS A 25 -3.18 6.19 66.90
N VAL A 26 -3.56 7.46 66.83
CA VAL A 26 -4.31 8.00 65.69
C VAL A 26 -3.36 7.99 64.48
N LYS A 27 -3.70 7.20 63.45
CA LYS A 27 -2.98 7.24 62.18
C LYS A 27 -3.28 8.57 61.52
N THR A 28 -2.39 9.55 61.68
CA THR A 28 -2.40 10.80 60.93
C THR A 28 -1.61 10.60 59.64
N GLY A 29 -2.29 10.12 58.61
CA GLY A 29 -1.84 10.17 57.23
C GLY A 29 -3.02 10.58 56.36
N PRO A 30 -2.82 11.31 55.24
CA PRO A 30 -3.93 11.65 54.36
C PRO A 30 -4.58 10.34 53.87
N GLU A 31 -5.84 10.12 54.25
CA GLU A 31 -6.63 9.00 53.74
C GLU A 31 -6.94 9.29 52.27
N ILE A 32 -6.05 8.87 51.38
CA ILE A 32 -6.35 8.89 49.94
C ILE A 32 -7.45 7.86 49.74
N PRO A 33 -8.65 8.27 49.28
CA PRO A 33 -9.74 7.32 49.04
C PRO A 33 -9.29 6.35 47.94
N MET A 34 -9.05 5.09 48.32
CA MET A 34 -8.51 4.07 47.41
C MET A 34 -9.43 3.79 46.22
N LEU A 35 -10.73 3.98 46.38
CA LEU A 35 -11.74 3.72 45.35
C LEU A 35 -11.58 4.64 44.11
N PRO A 36 -11.61 5.99 44.21
CA PRO A 36 -11.40 6.86 43.05
C PRO A 36 -10.00 6.73 42.42
N VAL A 37 -8.97 6.39 43.19
CA VAL A 37 -7.63 6.12 42.63
C VAL A 37 -7.64 4.84 41.79
N ALA A 38 -8.27 3.77 42.29
CA ALA A 38 -8.41 2.52 41.54
C ALA A 38 -9.27 2.71 40.27
N VAL A 39 -10.39 3.43 40.38
CA VAL A 39 -11.24 3.76 39.22
C VAL A 39 -10.46 4.60 38.19
N GLY A 40 -9.73 5.62 38.64
CA GLY A 40 -8.89 6.43 37.75
C GLY A 40 -7.83 5.60 37.03
N ALA A 41 -7.16 4.68 37.73
CA ALA A 41 -6.16 3.79 37.11
C ALA A 41 -6.78 2.85 36.06
N ILE A 42 -7.96 2.29 36.34
CA ILE A 42 -8.69 1.43 35.38
C ILE A 42 -9.09 2.22 34.13
N LEU A 43 -9.61 3.43 34.30
CA LEU A 43 -10.02 4.28 33.17
C LEU A 43 -8.82 4.67 32.30
N VAL A 44 -7.67 4.98 32.91
CA VAL A 44 -6.43 5.25 32.18
C VAL A 44 -5.96 4.01 31.41
N ALA A 45 -5.96 2.83 32.04
CA ALA A 45 -5.59 1.58 31.36
C ALA A 45 -6.53 1.26 30.20
N PHE A 46 -7.84 1.49 30.36
CA PHE A 46 -8.83 1.31 29.30
C PHE A 46 -8.63 2.30 28.15
N ALA A 47 -8.38 3.57 28.44
CA ALA A 47 -8.08 4.59 27.43
C ALA A 47 -6.81 4.26 26.65
N ILE A 48 -5.74 3.82 27.33
CA ILE A 48 -4.52 3.33 26.69
C ILE A 48 -4.84 2.11 25.81
N GLY A 49 -5.63 1.17 26.32
CA GLY A 49 -6.09 -0.01 25.56
C GLY A 49 -6.85 0.38 24.29
N LEU A 50 -7.75 1.35 24.34
CA LEU A 50 -8.48 1.87 23.18
C LEU A 50 -7.58 2.61 22.19
N ILE A 51 -6.60 3.38 22.67
CA ILE A 51 -5.61 4.06 21.82
C ILE A 51 -4.76 3.02 21.10
N VAL A 52 -4.27 2.00 21.81
CA VAL A 52 -3.49 0.90 21.22
C VAL A 52 -4.36 0.11 20.24
N TYR A 53 -5.61 -0.21 20.57
CA TYR A 53 -6.54 -0.90 19.68
C TYR A 53 -6.78 -0.13 18.39
N ASN A 54 -7.08 1.17 18.47
CA ASN A 54 -7.24 2.03 17.29
C ASN A 54 -5.94 2.14 16.50
N PHE A 55 -4.80 2.31 17.17
CA PHE A 55 -3.50 2.40 16.51
C PHE A 55 -3.12 1.10 15.81
N VAL A 56 -3.45 -0.07 16.37
CA VAL A 56 -3.19 -1.38 15.76
C VAL A 56 -4.12 -1.64 14.57
N ASN A 57 -5.40 -1.26 14.68
CA ASN A 57 -6.39 -1.54 13.65
C ASN A 57 -6.40 -0.52 12.50
N ASN A 58 -5.95 0.72 12.77
CA ASN A 58 -5.89 1.79 11.77
C ASN A 58 -4.45 2.12 11.37
N ARG A 59 -3.52 1.16 11.45
CA ARG A 59 -2.19 1.36 10.88
C ARG A 59 -2.37 1.61 9.38
N PRO A 60 -1.84 2.71 8.81
CA PRO A 60 -1.84 2.87 7.38
C PRO A 60 -1.03 1.70 6.80
N THR A 61 -1.71 0.83 6.07
CA THR A 61 -1.05 -0.21 5.30
C THR A 61 -0.13 0.50 4.31
N ALA A 62 1.16 0.14 4.31
CA ALA A 62 2.07 0.71 3.33
C ALA A 62 1.51 0.42 1.93
N THR A 63 1.29 1.48 1.15
CA THR A 63 0.81 1.36 -0.22
C THR A 63 1.80 0.51 -1.01
N PRO A 64 1.38 -0.59 -1.66
CA PRO A 64 2.28 -1.43 -2.43
C PRO A 64 3.02 -0.59 -3.47
N LYS A 65 4.32 -0.84 -3.63
CA LYS A 65 5.18 -0.07 -4.53
C LYS A 65 6.18 -1.00 -5.20
N VAL A 66 6.33 -0.86 -6.52
CA VAL A 66 7.23 -1.65 -7.34
C VAL A 66 8.05 -0.71 -8.21
N ALA A 67 9.38 -0.79 -8.14
CA ALA A 67 10.26 0.00 -9.01
C ALA A 67 10.03 1.53 -9.01
N GLY A 68 9.50 2.10 -7.93
CA GLY A 68 9.11 3.52 -7.93
C GLY A 68 7.62 3.78 -8.21
N VAL A 69 6.90 2.79 -8.73
CA VAL A 69 5.49 2.86 -9.13
C VAL A 69 4.58 2.43 -7.97
N THR A 70 3.73 3.33 -7.50
CA THR A 70 2.83 3.09 -6.36
C THR A 70 1.49 2.50 -6.84
N CYS A 71 0.89 1.60 -6.05
CA CYS A 71 -0.45 1.07 -6.27
C CYS A 71 -1.49 1.91 -5.51
N ASP A 72 -2.12 2.87 -6.16
CA ASP A 72 -3.05 3.82 -5.54
C ASP A 72 -4.51 3.38 -5.71
N HIS A 73 -5.41 3.85 -4.85
CA HIS A 73 -6.83 3.50 -4.91
C HIS A 73 -7.59 4.21 -6.03
N LEU A 74 -7.01 5.25 -6.62
CA LEU A 74 -7.62 6.08 -7.65
C LEU A 74 -6.70 6.16 -8.87
N GLU A 75 -7.33 6.23 -10.04
CA GLU A 75 -6.73 6.69 -11.29
C GLU A 75 -6.41 8.19 -11.15
N GLN A 76 -5.16 8.58 -11.43
CA GLN A 76 -4.64 9.92 -11.14
C GLN A 76 -4.58 10.76 -12.41
N THR A 77 -4.79 12.08 -12.28
CA THR A 77 -4.95 12.98 -13.44
C THR A 77 -3.83 14.00 -13.60
N GLN A 78 -2.93 14.14 -12.62
CA GLN A 78 -1.85 15.13 -12.68
C GLN A 78 -0.83 14.80 -13.78
N THR A 79 -0.36 13.55 -13.80
CA THR A 79 0.28 12.93 -14.96
C THR A 79 -0.70 11.90 -15.47
N HIS A 80 -1.23 12.10 -16.68
CA HIS A 80 -2.14 11.17 -17.34
C HIS A 80 -1.85 11.18 -18.84
N TYR A 81 -1.26 10.11 -19.33
CA TYR A 81 -1.05 9.90 -20.76
C TYR A 81 -0.92 8.41 -21.07
N HIS A 82 -0.96 8.07 -22.36
CA HIS A 82 -0.93 6.70 -22.84
C HIS A 82 0.31 6.45 -23.70
N ALA A 83 0.81 5.22 -23.67
CA ALA A 83 1.82 4.70 -24.59
C ALA A 83 1.40 3.28 -25.02
N ALA A 84 1.76 2.85 -26.22
CA ALA A 84 1.44 1.52 -26.71
C ALA A 84 2.66 0.59 -26.62
N LEU A 85 2.44 -0.68 -26.29
CA LEU A 85 3.45 -1.74 -26.29
C LEU A 85 2.98 -2.92 -27.13
N GLN A 86 3.72 -3.21 -28.19
CA GLN A 86 3.52 -4.40 -29.02
C GLN A 86 4.63 -5.41 -28.70
N ILE A 87 4.26 -6.68 -28.50
CA ILE A 87 5.21 -7.79 -28.46
C ILE A 87 4.98 -8.62 -29.71
N ILE A 88 6.04 -8.89 -30.47
CA ILE A 88 5.97 -9.61 -31.74
C ILE A 88 6.91 -10.80 -31.64
N HIS A 89 6.40 -12.01 -31.85
CA HIS A 89 7.20 -13.24 -31.82
C HIS A 89 7.13 -13.94 -33.17
N GLU A 90 8.27 -14.00 -33.86
CA GLU A 90 8.40 -14.54 -35.21
C GLU A 90 7.34 -14.01 -36.18
N GLY A 91 7.18 -12.67 -36.19
CA GLY A 91 6.22 -11.95 -37.03
C GLY A 91 4.77 -11.97 -36.52
N ASN A 92 4.46 -12.68 -35.44
CA ASN A 92 3.11 -12.73 -34.86
C ASN A 92 2.96 -11.70 -33.75
N LEU A 93 1.98 -10.81 -33.87
CA LEU A 93 1.63 -9.86 -32.80
C LEU A 93 0.98 -10.60 -31.63
N VAL A 94 1.56 -10.44 -30.45
CA VAL A 94 1.12 -11.03 -29.18
C VAL A 94 0.47 -9.93 -28.36
N ARG A 95 -0.84 -10.08 -28.11
CA ARG A 95 -1.60 -9.13 -27.31
C ARG A 95 -1.20 -9.21 -25.83
N LEU A 96 -1.03 -8.05 -25.20
CA LEU A 96 -0.87 -7.94 -23.77
C LEU A 96 -2.16 -8.40 -23.06
N PRO A 97 -2.03 -9.13 -21.94
CA PRO A 97 -3.14 -9.37 -21.04
C PRO A 97 -3.79 -8.06 -20.56
N GLY A 98 -5.12 -8.02 -20.53
CA GLY A 98 -5.85 -6.97 -19.82
C GLY A 98 -5.69 -7.08 -18.30
N GLY A 99 -5.84 -5.94 -17.62
CA GLY A 99 -5.81 -5.84 -16.16
C GLY A 99 -4.40 -5.85 -15.55
N ILE A 100 -3.34 -5.79 -16.36
CA ILE A 100 -1.97 -5.69 -15.85
C ILE A 100 -1.88 -4.49 -14.91
N GLY A 101 -1.33 -4.68 -13.70
CA GLY A 101 -1.17 -3.60 -12.73
C GLY A 101 -2.45 -3.24 -11.96
N ILE A 102 -3.58 -3.88 -12.23
CA ILE A 102 -4.85 -3.65 -11.52
C ILE A 102 -5.06 -4.77 -10.49
N ARG A 103 -4.91 -4.44 -9.21
CA ARG A 103 -5.08 -5.39 -8.09
C ARG A 103 -6.55 -5.53 -7.74
N GLY A 104 -7.00 -6.73 -7.36
CA GLY A 104 -8.41 -7.00 -7.09
C GLY A 104 -9.25 -7.24 -8.35
N GLY A 105 -8.67 -7.06 -9.53
CA GLY A 105 -9.33 -7.19 -10.83
C GLY A 105 -10.09 -5.94 -11.24
N GLU A 106 -10.46 -5.87 -12.52
CA GLU A 106 -11.06 -4.67 -13.14
C GLU A 106 -12.44 -4.31 -12.60
N SER A 107 -13.22 -5.31 -12.19
CA SER A 107 -14.59 -5.07 -11.72
C SER A 107 -14.63 -4.45 -10.32
N THR A 108 -13.66 -4.80 -9.47
CA THR A 108 -13.57 -4.34 -8.07
C THR A 108 -12.10 -4.13 -7.71
N PRO A 109 -11.45 -3.11 -8.30
CA PRO A 109 -10.03 -2.88 -8.10
C PRO A 109 -9.78 -2.47 -6.65
N SER A 110 -8.80 -3.13 -6.03
CA SER A 110 -8.31 -2.74 -4.71
C SER A 110 -7.28 -1.62 -4.81
N CYS A 111 -6.50 -1.59 -5.90
CA CYS A 111 -5.62 -0.48 -6.29
C CYS A 111 -5.14 -0.63 -7.74
N TYR A 112 -4.65 0.47 -8.30
CA TYR A 112 -4.04 0.60 -9.61
C TYR A 112 -2.59 1.01 -9.44
N TYR A 113 -1.66 0.22 -9.95
CA TYR A 113 -0.32 0.76 -10.17
C TYR A 113 -0.42 1.92 -11.17
N TRP A 114 0.34 2.99 -10.95
CA TRP A 114 0.36 4.14 -11.88
C TRP A 114 0.68 3.76 -13.33
N LEU A 115 1.32 2.60 -13.53
CA LEU A 115 1.48 1.95 -14.82
C LEU A 115 0.57 0.72 -14.86
N HIS A 116 -0.47 0.74 -15.69
CA HIS A 116 -1.41 -0.37 -15.81
C HIS A 116 -2.00 -0.48 -17.23
N VAL A 117 -2.72 -1.56 -17.50
CA VAL A 117 -3.39 -1.81 -18.79
C VAL A 117 -4.82 -2.23 -18.52
N HIS A 118 -5.79 -1.54 -19.12
CA HIS A 118 -7.17 -1.98 -19.06
C HIS A 118 -7.50 -3.07 -20.07
N THR A 119 -8.43 -3.92 -19.71
CA THR A 119 -8.97 -4.99 -20.55
C THR A 119 -9.68 -4.46 -21.80
N ALA A 120 -10.27 -3.27 -21.71
CA ALA A 120 -10.90 -2.59 -22.86
C ALA A 120 -9.88 -2.08 -23.89
N TYR A 121 -8.65 -1.78 -23.43
CA TYR A 121 -7.58 -1.19 -24.23
C TYR A 121 -6.29 -2.00 -24.10
N PRO A 122 -6.27 -3.27 -24.56
CA PRO A 122 -5.04 -4.05 -24.44
C PRO A 122 -3.91 -3.39 -25.25
N ASP A 123 -2.66 -3.74 -24.95
CA ASP A 123 -1.42 -3.12 -25.45
C ASP A 123 -1.25 -1.63 -25.12
N ILE A 124 -2.22 -0.95 -24.49
CA ILE A 124 -2.07 0.44 -24.08
C ILE A 124 -1.70 0.49 -22.61
N ILE A 125 -0.53 1.02 -22.35
CA ILE A 125 -0.05 1.36 -21.02
C ILE A 125 -0.66 2.71 -20.66
N HIS A 126 -1.43 2.73 -19.57
CA HIS A 126 -1.89 3.93 -18.90
C HIS A 126 -0.79 4.39 -17.93
N ILE A 127 -0.46 5.69 -18.00
CA ILE A 127 0.53 6.34 -17.13
C ILE A 127 -0.18 7.41 -16.33
N GLU A 128 -0.52 7.06 -15.09
CA GLU A 128 -1.44 7.82 -14.23
C GLU A 128 -0.87 8.00 -12.82
N SER A 129 -0.24 9.16 -12.57
CA SER A 129 0.45 9.46 -11.31
C SER A 129 -0.03 10.77 -10.71
N PRO A 130 -0.08 10.92 -9.36
CA PRO A 130 -0.37 12.19 -8.70
C PRO A 130 0.83 13.15 -8.73
N LEU A 131 1.98 12.68 -9.24
CA LEU A 131 3.24 13.42 -9.31
C LEU A 131 3.61 13.68 -10.78
N ASN A 132 4.37 14.74 -11.02
CA ASN A 132 4.98 15.04 -12.33
C ASN A 132 6.26 14.20 -12.54
N ASP A 133 6.09 12.88 -12.56
CA ASP A 133 7.18 11.91 -12.74
C ASP A 133 7.23 11.39 -14.18
N THR A 134 8.39 10.87 -14.56
CA THR A 134 8.59 10.13 -15.82
C THR A 134 8.73 8.65 -15.53
N PHE A 135 8.14 7.82 -16.39
CA PHE A 135 8.16 6.38 -16.24
C PHE A 135 8.84 5.68 -17.40
N THR A 136 9.45 4.53 -17.14
CA THR A 136 10.15 3.75 -18.16
C THR A 136 9.47 2.42 -18.47
N LEU A 137 9.76 1.88 -19.65
CA LEU A 137 9.35 0.53 -20.03
C LEU A 137 9.82 -0.53 -19.01
N GLY A 138 11.02 -0.37 -18.46
CA GLY A 138 11.55 -1.26 -17.43
C GLY A 138 10.75 -1.23 -16.13
N GLN A 139 10.18 -0.08 -15.74
CA GLN A 139 9.29 0.01 -14.59
C GLN A 139 7.95 -0.68 -14.86
N PHE A 140 7.41 -0.52 -16.07
CA PHE A 140 6.18 -1.22 -16.48
C PHE A 140 6.34 -2.74 -16.40
N PHE A 141 7.43 -3.30 -16.94
CA PHE A 141 7.68 -4.75 -16.85
C PHE A 141 7.86 -5.24 -15.40
N GLN A 142 8.45 -4.44 -14.51
CA GLN A 142 8.54 -4.79 -13.09
C GLN A 142 7.18 -4.82 -12.41
N VAL A 143 6.31 -3.84 -12.71
CA VAL A 143 4.92 -3.84 -12.24
C VAL A 143 4.17 -5.05 -12.77
N TRP A 144 4.31 -5.36 -14.06
CA TRP A 144 3.67 -6.51 -14.68
C TRP A 144 4.14 -7.82 -14.03
N ASP A 145 5.44 -8.01 -13.83
CA ASP A 145 6.00 -9.19 -13.16
C ASP A 145 5.47 -9.35 -11.73
N GLN A 146 5.49 -8.28 -10.92
CA GLN A 146 4.97 -8.35 -9.56
C GLN A 146 3.47 -8.65 -9.55
N TRP A 147 2.67 -7.96 -10.36
CA TRP A 147 1.23 -8.19 -10.45
C TRP A 147 0.91 -9.62 -10.92
N SER A 148 1.65 -10.13 -11.89
CA SER A 148 1.47 -11.48 -12.43
C SER A 148 1.75 -12.55 -11.37
N LYS A 149 2.83 -12.39 -10.61
CA LYS A 149 3.18 -13.24 -9.46
C LYS A 149 2.10 -13.18 -8.38
N ASP A 150 1.67 -11.99 -7.99
CA ASP A 150 0.61 -11.79 -6.99
C ASP A 150 -0.73 -12.37 -7.44
N SER A 151 -0.96 -12.45 -8.75
CA SER A 151 -2.16 -13.04 -9.36
C SER A 151 -2.04 -14.53 -9.65
N GLY A 152 -0.94 -15.19 -9.25
CA GLY A 152 -0.71 -16.62 -9.49
C GLY A 152 -0.48 -17.01 -10.94
N LYS A 153 -0.15 -16.04 -11.82
CA LYS A 153 0.08 -16.25 -13.26
C LYS A 153 1.54 -16.54 -13.61
N GLY A 154 2.46 -16.41 -12.65
CA GLY A 154 3.88 -16.67 -12.83
C GLY A 154 4.71 -15.41 -13.12
N ALA A 155 6.00 -15.60 -13.37
CA ALA A 155 6.94 -14.50 -13.64
C ALA A 155 6.80 -13.95 -15.06
N VAL A 156 7.09 -12.66 -15.21
CA VAL A 156 7.11 -11.92 -16.48
C VAL A 156 8.48 -11.24 -16.61
N PRO A 157 9.55 -12.03 -16.82
CA PRO A 157 10.89 -11.47 -16.95
C PRO A 157 11.02 -10.58 -18.20
N PHE A 158 11.87 -9.57 -18.07
CA PHE A 158 12.33 -8.75 -19.19
C PHE A 158 13.85 -8.57 -19.06
N ASP A 159 14.61 -9.20 -19.95
CA ASP A 159 16.07 -9.14 -20.02
C ASP A 159 16.56 -9.54 -21.42
N ALA A 160 17.85 -9.75 -21.60
CA ALA A 160 18.44 -10.08 -22.90
C ALA A 160 17.93 -11.40 -23.52
N THR A 161 17.33 -12.28 -22.72
CA THR A 161 16.88 -13.62 -23.12
C THR A 161 15.41 -13.89 -22.76
N HIS A 162 14.72 -12.90 -22.22
CA HIS A 162 13.33 -13.04 -21.81
C HIS A 162 12.51 -11.80 -22.14
N VAL A 163 11.31 -12.02 -22.68
CA VAL A 163 10.30 -10.98 -22.88
C VAL A 163 8.95 -11.55 -22.54
N SER A 164 8.34 -11.04 -21.47
CA SER A 164 7.04 -11.55 -21.00
C SER A 164 7.10 -13.06 -20.68
N SER A 165 6.23 -13.87 -21.28
CA SER A 165 6.21 -15.32 -21.16
C SER A 165 7.20 -16.04 -22.09
N PHE A 166 7.94 -15.31 -22.93
CA PHE A 166 8.87 -15.90 -23.89
C PHE A 166 10.28 -16.01 -23.30
N THR A 167 10.85 -17.21 -23.38
CA THR A 167 12.29 -17.46 -23.24
C THR A 167 12.86 -17.63 -24.63
N LEU A 168 13.86 -16.82 -24.96
CA LEU A 168 14.52 -16.85 -26.26
C LEU A 168 15.33 -18.14 -26.42
N THR A 169 15.26 -18.72 -27.62
CA THR A 169 16.19 -19.72 -28.11
C THR A 169 17.55 -19.09 -28.44
N PRO A 170 18.63 -19.87 -28.58
CA PRO A 170 19.96 -19.33 -28.88
C PRO A 170 20.06 -18.53 -30.20
N ASP A 171 19.16 -18.78 -31.15
CA ASP A 171 19.15 -18.14 -32.45
C ASP A 171 18.25 -16.89 -32.50
N GLU A 172 17.35 -16.74 -31.53
CA GLU A 172 16.46 -15.58 -31.43
C GLU A 172 17.19 -14.36 -30.86
N LYS A 173 16.76 -13.19 -31.33
CA LYS A 173 17.24 -11.89 -30.86
C LYS A 173 16.06 -10.97 -30.57
N ILE A 174 16.31 -10.03 -29.66
CA ILE A 174 15.38 -8.94 -29.35
C ILE A 174 15.77 -7.73 -30.19
N TYR A 175 14.81 -7.19 -30.94
CA TYR A 175 14.90 -5.88 -31.58
C TYR A 175 13.80 -4.99 -31.03
N VAL A 176 14.14 -3.75 -30.69
CA VAL A 176 13.17 -2.80 -30.15
C VAL A 176 13.03 -1.65 -31.10
N TYR A 177 11.80 -1.31 -31.44
CA TYR A 177 11.47 -0.14 -32.23
C TYR A 177 10.69 0.85 -31.37
N VAL A 178 10.95 2.13 -31.62
CA VAL A 178 10.21 3.23 -31.04
C VAL A 178 9.63 4.06 -32.19
N ASP A 179 8.31 4.15 -32.24
CA ASP A 179 7.59 5.08 -33.09
C ASP A 179 7.08 6.23 -32.21
N ALA A 180 7.64 7.42 -32.42
CA ALA A 180 7.25 8.63 -31.70
C ALA A 180 5.87 9.17 -32.14
N ASN A 181 5.21 8.50 -33.09
CA ASN A 181 3.94 8.90 -33.69
C ASN A 181 4.01 10.32 -34.32
N ASP A 182 5.17 10.65 -34.89
CA ASP A 182 5.47 11.92 -35.55
C ASP A 182 5.37 11.86 -37.09
N GLY A 183 4.88 10.72 -37.60
CA GLY A 183 4.75 10.44 -39.03
C GLY A 183 6.02 9.92 -39.72
N LYS A 184 7.14 9.77 -38.99
CA LYS A 184 8.38 9.17 -39.55
C LYS A 184 8.40 7.64 -39.46
N GLY A 185 7.52 7.06 -38.65
CA GLY A 185 7.41 5.63 -38.42
C GLY A 185 8.44 5.10 -37.40
N PRO A 186 8.43 3.78 -37.17
CA PRO A 186 9.25 3.14 -36.15
C PRO A 186 10.75 3.18 -36.49
N VAL A 187 11.56 3.55 -35.50
CA VAL A 187 13.03 3.56 -35.59
C VAL A 187 13.61 2.53 -34.63
N LEU A 188 14.62 1.79 -35.07
CA LEU A 188 15.32 0.83 -34.22
C LEU A 188 16.02 1.54 -33.06
N PHE A 189 15.82 1.03 -31.85
CA PHE A 189 16.45 1.49 -30.63
C PHE A 189 17.63 0.58 -30.27
N ASP A 190 18.80 1.18 -30.02
CA ASP A 190 20.07 0.49 -29.80
C ASP A 190 20.56 0.52 -28.32
N GLY A 191 19.80 1.17 -27.44
CA GLY A 191 20.07 1.22 -25.99
C GLY A 191 19.44 0.08 -25.20
N ASP A 192 19.55 0.14 -23.86
CA ASP A 192 18.83 -0.77 -22.96
C ASP A 192 17.32 -0.51 -23.06
N PRO A 193 16.51 -1.47 -23.53
CA PRO A 193 15.06 -1.29 -23.65
C PRO A 193 14.37 -0.86 -22.34
N LYS A 194 14.92 -1.24 -21.18
CA LYS A 194 14.37 -0.87 -19.87
C LYS A 194 14.47 0.63 -19.58
N SER A 195 15.38 1.32 -20.28
CA SER A 195 15.63 2.76 -20.13
C SER A 195 14.71 3.64 -20.98
N ILE A 196 13.92 3.06 -21.89
CA ILE A 196 12.98 3.81 -22.74
C ILE A 196 11.97 4.52 -21.83
N VAL A 197 11.97 5.85 -21.86
CA VAL A 197 11.01 6.69 -21.15
C VAL A 197 9.71 6.71 -21.96
N LEU A 198 8.61 6.30 -21.34
CA LEU A 198 7.29 6.26 -21.98
C LEU A 198 6.81 7.70 -22.23
N LYS A 199 6.42 7.99 -23.47
CA LYS A 199 5.87 9.28 -23.88
C LYS A 199 4.46 9.15 -24.43
N THR A 200 3.74 10.26 -24.42
CA THR A 200 2.38 10.37 -24.96
C THR A 200 2.33 9.87 -26.41
N HIS A 201 1.47 8.87 -26.62
CA HIS A 201 1.18 8.23 -27.91
C HIS A 201 2.38 7.63 -28.64
N GLU A 202 3.48 7.39 -27.93
CA GLU A 202 4.60 6.61 -28.44
C GLU A 202 4.19 5.13 -28.53
N VAL A 203 4.67 4.45 -29.57
CA VAL A 203 4.47 3.01 -29.76
C VAL A 203 5.83 2.34 -29.64
N ILE A 204 5.97 1.46 -28.65
CA ILE A 204 7.16 0.62 -28.48
C ILE A 204 6.83 -0.77 -29.00
N SER A 205 7.63 -1.29 -29.92
CA SER A 205 7.47 -2.65 -30.45
C SER A 205 8.70 -3.48 -30.10
N ILE A 206 8.50 -4.61 -29.41
CA ILE A 206 9.54 -5.58 -29.09
C ILE A 206 9.38 -6.78 -30.01
N GLU A 207 10.30 -6.95 -30.95
CA GLU A 207 10.33 -8.07 -31.89
C GLU A 207 11.34 -9.12 -31.43
N ILE A 208 10.86 -10.35 -31.27
CA ILE A 208 11.66 -11.54 -30.99
C ILE A 208 11.70 -12.37 -32.27
N THR A 209 12.88 -12.51 -32.87
CA THR A 209 13.02 -13.28 -34.12
C THR A 209 14.41 -13.86 -34.32
N THR A 210 14.47 -15.01 -34.99
CA THR A 210 15.68 -15.61 -35.58
C THR A 210 16.16 -14.90 -36.84
N GLY A 211 15.28 -14.13 -37.48
CA GLY A 211 15.52 -13.47 -38.77
C GLY A 211 16.10 -12.06 -38.68
N LYS A 212 15.99 -11.35 -39.81
CA LYS A 212 16.15 -9.89 -39.82
C LYS A 212 14.88 -9.28 -39.25
N PRO A 213 14.98 -8.25 -38.39
CA PRO A 213 13.81 -7.61 -37.86
C PRO A 213 13.04 -6.94 -39.00
N THR A 214 11.72 -6.98 -38.89
CA THR A 214 10.81 -6.38 -39.87
C THR A 214 10.26 -5.07 -39.33
N THR A 215 9.70 -4.24 -40.20
CA THR A 215 8.98 -3.06 -39.73
C THR A 215 7.77 -3.51 -38.90
N PRO A 216 7.62 -3.08 -37.64
CA PRO A 216 6.48 -3.44 -36.83
C PRO A 216 5.14 -3.08 -37.48
N PRO A 217 4.06 -3.81 -37.17
CA PRO A 217 2.73 -3.47 -37.64
C PRO A 217 2.30 -2.11 -37.08
N ALA A 218 1.68 -1.28 -37.93
CA ALA A 218 1.18 0.03 -37.53
C ALA A 218 0.17 -0.10 -36.36
N PHE A 219 0.24 0.84 -35.42
CA PHE A 219 -0.69 0.97 -34.32
C PHE A 219 -1.61 2.18 -34.55
N ASP A 220 -2.92 1.97 -34.48
CA ASP A 220 -3.91 3.02 -34.74
C ASP A 220 -4.53 3.57 -33.45
N TRP A 221 -4.03 4.73 -33.01
CA TRP A 221 -4.60 5.51 -31.91
C TRP A 221 -6.03 6.02 -32.19
N ASN A 222 -6.43 6.13 -33.46
CA ASN A 222 -7.75 6.62 -33.87
C ASN A 222 -8.76 5.50 -34.12
N SER A 223 -8.38 4.23 -33.89
CA SER A 223 -9.28 3.10 -34.04
C SER A 223 -10.50 3.23 -33.15
N ALA A 224 -11.61 2.56 -33.50
CA ALA A 224 -12.83 2.61 -32.70
C ALA A 224 -12.62 2.24 -31.23
N THR A 225 -11.64 1.38 -30.95
CA THR A 225 -11.27 0.96 -29.58
C THR A 225 -10.41 1.98 -28.87
N ASN A 226 -9.45 2.62 -29.53
CA ASN A 226 -8.45 3.47 -28.86
C ASN A 226 -8.83 4.96 -28.85
N LYS A 227 -9.88 5.34 -29.58
CA LYS A 227 -10.29 6.73 -29.76
C LYS A 227 -10.60 7.41 -28.43
N GLY A 228 -9.89 8.51 -28.15
CA GLY A 228 -10.10 9.35 -26.98
C GLY A 228 -9.14 9.06 -25.82
N LEU A 229 -8.25 8.08 -26.01
CA LEU A 229 -7.01 7.94 -25.26
C LEU A 229 -5.98 8.96 -25.77
#